data_AF-H3H4W4-F1
#
_entry.id   AF-H3H4W4-F1
#
_cell.length_a   1.000
_cell.length_b   1.000
_cell.length_c   1.000
_cell.angle_alpha   90.00
_cell.angle_beta   90.00
_cell.angle_gamma   90.00
#
_symmetry.space_group_name_H-M   'P 1'
#
loop_
_entity.id
_entity.type
_entity.pdbx_description
1 polymer ?
#
loop_
_entity_poly.entity_id
_entity_poly.type
_entity_poly.pdbx_seq_one_letter_code
_entity_poly.pdbx_strand_id
1 'polypeptide(L)'
;MKVQAALAGVLSLAGLASTTSAADPSWHDLAISAPHYGRYLYRTASEEPFFWQADTAWELTHRLNKTSIDFYLKTRAEQGYNVVQTVVISELNGTTRSNFYGDLPFNNSDPSKPNEAYFELVDWTVDLAASYGILIALVPTWGMYVNGGWHSTERIFNESNAYEWGQYIGSRYPGLPKILGGDSNALWSWNISEVQAAYAEDPDQDLPALLAPIEDTSAVWASMRRGLKDSEREVGYDSMILFHPTNSWIVKPEVTPLPYGHIMLDDEEDRVSVDAVQSGHATPDPTSKFTPAAGWDSTKNYENIAEMRDKFTGPVLDLENHYEGAHDSFDLTRLIWNASHIRTGLYHGVYEGSTGFTYGANSVWQMYEPRSDLLRDSDYYAAQINQNTSGSWRKDIFFEGATQIQYVTKPLSSLSTATLEQLEPARELLSSPSNHTGKSVNTYEGTRYISILASKDRDRYYVYTGHGDTFSLQLENGSGNSRSGSATWFSPRDGQYYASSTVSVPASGNGTRVDFTPPSTGGIDNDWLLVVEF
;
A
#
# COMPACT_ATOMS: atom_id res chain seq x y z
N MET A 1 -87.32 16.86 16.64
CA MET A 1 -86.48 16.97 15.42
C MET A 1 -85.08 17.38 15.87
N LYS A 2 -84.08 16.56 15.54
CA LYS A 2 -82.69 16.65 16.02
C LYS A 2 -81.98 17.82 15.32
N VAL A 3 -81.22 18.63 16.07
CA VAL A 3 -80.21 19.56 15.54
C VAL A 3 -78.89 19.31 16.29
N GLN A 4 -77.81 19.39 15.52
CA GLN A 4 -76.50 18.80 15.70
C GLN A 4 -75.67 19.32 16.87
N ALA A 5 -74.79 18.43 17.36
CA ALA A 5 -73.67 18.71 18.24
C ALA A 5 -72.43 19.12 17.44
N ALA A 6 -71.66 20.06 17.97
CA ALA A 6 -70.26 20.28 17.61
C ALA A 6 -69.48 20.53 18.91
N LEU A 7 -68.55 19.65 19.24
CA LEU A 7 -67.45 19.97 20.16
C LEU A 7 -66.18 19.34 19.59
N ALA A 8 -65.19 20.21 19.37
CA ALA A 8 -63.89 19.91 18.79
C ALA A 8 -63.02 19.11 19.77
N GLY A 9 -62.35 18.08 19.26
CA GLY A 9 -61.24 17.40 19.92
C GLY A 9 -60.03 17.45 19.00
N VAL A 10 -58.99 18.18 19.42
CA VAL A 10 -57.67 18.20 18.78
C VAL A 10 -56.95 16.92 19.21
N LEU A 11 -56.68 16.02 18.26
CA LEU A 11 -55.81 14.85 18.44
C LEU A 11 -54.43 15.18 17.86
N SER A 12 -53.46 15.31 18.75
CA SER A 12 -52.04 15.37 18.42
C SER A 12 -51.56 14.02 17.88
N LEU A 13 -51.24 13.96 16.59
CA LEU A 13 -50.48 12.87 15.98
C LEU A 13 -49.00 13.03 16.36
N ALA A 14 -48.56 12.31 17.39
CA ALA A 14 -47.15 12.00 17.56
C ALA A 14 -46.80 10.90 16.56
N GLY A 15 -46.23 11.29 15.42
CA GLY A 15 -45.60 10.36 14.49
C GLY A 15 -44.34 9.78 15.14
N LEU A 16 -44.37 8.49 15.46
CA LEU A 16 -43.16 7.71 15.70
C LEU A 16 -42.43 7.63 14.36
N ALA A 17 -41.40 8.47 14.20
CA ALA A 17 -40.40 8.25 13.17
C ALA A 17 -39.60 7.01 13.57
N SER A 18 -39.95 5.87 12.97
CA SER A 18 -39.10 4.69 12.99
C SER A 18 -37.85 5.02 12.19
N THR A 19 -36.77 5.42 12.87
CA THR A 19 -35.43 5.38 12.30
C THR A 19 -35.07 3.91 12.15
N THR A 20 -35.41 3.32 11.00
CA THR A 20 -34.79 2.08 10.58
C THR A 20 -33.31 2.39 10.40
N SER A 21 -32.49 2.07 11.40
CA SER A 21 -31.05 1.92 11.22
C SER A 21 -30.87 0.98 10.04
N ALA A 22 -30.20 1.43 8.98
CA ALA A 22 -29.73 0.50 7.96
C ALA A 22 -28.91 -0.59 8.67
N ALA A 23 -29.03 -1.83 8.22
CA ALA A 23 -28.15 -2.88 8.74
C ALA A 23 -26.71 -2.52 8.39
N ASP A 24 -25.79 -2.74 9.33
CA ASP A 24 -24.37 -2.50 9.09
C ASP A 24 -23.87 -3.35 7.92
N PRO A 25 -22.94 -2.84 7.09
CA PRO A 25 -22.37 -3.60 5.99
C PRO A 25 -21.58 -4.81 6.52
N SER A 26 -21.39 -5.83 5.67
CA SER A 26 -20.74 -7.10 6.05
C SER A 26 -19.30 -6.94 6.55
N TRP A 27 -18.64 -5.82 6.19
CA TRP A 27 -17.29 -5.45 6.60
C TRP A 27 -17.24 -4.47 7.79
N HIS A 28 -18.35 -4.17 8.47
CA HIS A 28 -18.39 -3.18 9.56
C HIS A 28 -17.31 -3.42 10.62
N ASP A 29 -17.22 -4.65 11.14
CA ASP A 29 -16.23 -5.02 12.16
C ASP A 29 -14.79 -5.06 11.62
N LEU A 30 -14.62 -5.07 10.30
CA LEU A 30 -13.32 -4.99 9.64
C LEU A 30 -12.89 -3.55 9.36
N ALA A 31 -13.79 -2.57 9.37
CA ALA A 31 -13.42 -1.19 9.07
C ALA A 31 -12.24 -0.70 9.94
N ILE A 32 -11.39 0.14 9.36
CA ILE A 32 -10.17 0.63 10.00
C ILE A 32 -10.17 2.15 10.07
N SER A 33 -9.46 2.68 11.05
CA SER A 33 -9.25 4.10 11.26
C SER A 33 -7.76 4.40 11.41
N ALA A 34 -7.39 5.63 11.08
CA ALA A 34 -6.03 6.14 11.22
C ALA A 34 -6.01 7.30 12.23
N PRO A 35 -5.06 7.33 13.18
CA PRO A 35 -4.91 8.48 14.06
C PRO A 35 -4.34 9.67 13.30
N HIS A 36 -4.78 10.89 13.65
CA HIS A 36 -4.17 12.12 13.12
C HIS A 36 -2.73 12.34 13.62
N TYR A 37 -2.45 11.85 14.83
CA TYR A 37 -1.11 11.77 15.44
C TYR A 37 -0.86 10.35 15.92
N GLY A 38 0.07 9.65 15.28
CA GLY A 38 0.39 8.27 15.62
C GLY A 38 1.04 7.54 14.45
N ARG A 39 1.40 6.29 14.67
CA ARG A 39 2.06 5.45 13.66
C ARG A 39 1.18 4.33 13.16
N TYR A 40 0.28 3.82 14.00
CA TYR A 40 -0.42 2.58 13.70
C TYR A 40 -1.92 2.77 13.49
N LEU A 41 -2.46 1.98 12.56
CA LEU A 41 -3.89 1.85 12.32
C LEU A 41 -4.55 1.01 13.41
N TYR A 42 -5.87 1.12 13.51
CA TYR A 42 -6.68 0.32 14.41
C TYR A 42 -8.03 -0.03 13.78
N ARG A 43 -8.65 -1.12 14.24
CA ARG A 43 -10.03 -1.47 13.88
C ARG A 43 -10.99 -0.44 14.46
N THR A 44 -11.85 0.15 13.64
CA THR A 44 -12.77 1.22 14.08
C THR A 44 -13.70 0.75 15.19
N ALA A 45 -14.23 -0.47 15.08
CA ALA A 45 -15.21 -1.00 16.04
C ALA A 45 -14.57 -1.51 17.35
N SER A 46 -13.41 -2.18 17.27
CA SER A 46 -12.81 -2.85 18.43
C SER A 46 -11.61 -2.12 19.03
N GLU A 47 -11.09 -1.08 18.38
CA GLU A 47 -9.88 -0.33 18.75
C GLU A 47 -8.58 -1.16 18.80
N GLU A 48 -8.63 -2.41 18.35
CA GLU A 48 -7.46 -3.30 18.29
C GLU A 48 -6.46 -2.81 17.22
N PRO A 49 -5.14 -2.92 17.46
CA PRO A 49 -4.13 -2.56 16.47
C PRO A 49 -4.34 -3.29 15.14
N PHE A 50 -4.09 -2.58 14.04
CA PHE A 50 -4.19 -3.14 12.71
C PHE A 50 -2.90 -2.87 11.93
N PHE A 51 -2.23 -3.95 11.51
CA PHE A 51 -1.17 -3.86 10.51
C PHE A 51 -1.77 -4.07 9.12
N TRP A 52 -1.54 -3.13 8.22
CA TRP A 52 -1.92 -3.27 6.82
C TRP A 52 -1.03 -4.32 6.15
N GLN A 53 -1.58 -5.47 5.77
CA GLN A 53 -0.87 -6.56 5.09
C GLN A 53 -1.60 -6.87 3.79
N ALA A 54 -1.25 -6.12 2.75
CA ALA A 54 -2.00 -6.09 1.51
C ALA A 54 -1.38 -6.92 0.38
N ASP A 55 -2.25 -7.45 -0.48
CA ASP A 55 -1.89 -7.88 -1.83
C ASP A 55 -2.35 -6.85 -2.87
N THR A 56 -1.62 -6.76 -3.96
CA THR A 56 -1.97 -5.94 -5.13
C THR A 56 -2.67 -6.77 -6.20
N ALA A 57 -3.93 -6.45 -6.47
CA ALA A 57 -4.80 -7.15 -7.43
C ALA A 57 -5.62 -6.16 -8.26
N TRP A 58 -4.92 -5.29 -9.01
CA TRP A 58 -5.52 -4.19 -9.74
C TRP A 58 -6.68 -4.59 -10.66
N GLU A 59 -6.54 -5.73 -11.34
CA GLU A 59 -7.50 -6.19 -12.34
C GLU A 59 -8.51 -7.24 -11.80
N LEU A 60 -8.62 -7.41 -10.48
CA LEU A 60 -9.42 -8.48 -9.84
C LEU A 60 -10.87 -8.53 -10.35
N THR A 61 -11.65 -7.47 -10.12
CA THR A 61 -13.07 -7.43 -10.49
C THR A 61 -13.28 -7.19 -11.98
N HIS A 62 -12.29 -6.66 -12.68
CA HIS A 62 -12.39 -6.42 -14.11
C HIS A 62 -12.18 -7.72 -14.91
N ARG A 63 -11.21 -8.56 -14.54
CA ARG A 63 -10.84 -9.74 -15.36
C ARG A 63 -11.42 -11.05 -14.86
N LEU A 64 -11.66 -11.19 -13.56
CA LEU A 64 -12.03 -12.48 -12.99
C LEU A 64 -13.54 -12.69 -12.89
N ASN A 65 -13.92 -13.95 -12.92
CA ASN A 65 -15.26 -14.40 -12.57
C ASN A 65 -15.36 -14.73 -11.07
N LYS A 66 -16.58 -14.92 -10.57
CA LYS A 66 -16.84 -15.23 -9.15
C LYS A 66 -16.02 -16.41 -8.60
N THR A 67 -15.91 -17.52 -9.34
CA THR A 67 -15.12 -18.69 -8.90
C THR A 67 -13.63 -18.38 -8.76
N SER A 68 -13.08 -17.55 -9.65
CA SER A 68 -11.66 -17.19 -9.61
C SER A 68 -11.37 -16.16 -8.54
N ILE A 69 -12.30 -15.22 -8.31
CA ILE A 69 -12.24 -14.27 -7.19
C ILE A 69 -12.30 -15.01 -5.86
N ASP A 70 -13.19 -15.99 -5.71
CA ASP A 70 -13.27 -16.83 -4.50
C ASP A 70 -11.96 -17.59 -4.24
N PHE A 71 -11.42 -18.24 -5.27
CA PHE A 71 -10.12 -18.90 -5.16
C PHE A 71 -9.01 -17.94 -4.74
N TYR A 72 -8.94 -16.76 -5.35
CA TYR A 72 -7.95 -15.73 -5.04
C TYR A 72 -8.09 -15.26 -3.58
N LEU A 73 -9.27 -14.80 -3.16
CA LEU A 73 -9.49 -14.25 -1.82
C LEU A 73 -9.26 -15.29 -0.73
N LYS A 74 -9.76 -16.52 -0.92
CA LYS A 74 -9.53 -17.62 0.01
C LYS A 74 -8.04 -17.93 0.15
N THR A 75 -7.31 -17.99 -0.96
CA THR A 75 -5.86 -18.26 -0.94
C THR A 75 -5.12 -17.14 -0.21
N ARG A 76 -5.47 -15.88 -0.44
CA ARG A 76 -4.86 -14.74 0.27
C ARG A 76 -5.17 -14.74 1.77
N ALA A 77 -6.38 -15.11 2.16
CA ALA A 77 -6.72 -15.28 3.58
C ALA A 77 -5.87 -16.39 4.24
N GLU A 78 -5.68 -17.53 3.57
CA GLU A 78 -4.82 -18.63 4.04
C GLU A 78 -3.34 -18.24 4.13
N GLN A 79 -2.91 -17.26 3.34
CA GLN A 79 -1.56 -16.70 3.32
C GLN A 79 -1.36 -15.50 4.27
N GLY A 80 -2.37 -15.13 5.07
CA GLY A 80 -2.25 -14.10 6.10
C GLY A 80 -2.47 -12.65 5.64
N TYR A 81 -2.95 -12.44 4.41
CA TYR A 81 -3.35 -11.13 3.94
C TYR A 81 -4.66 -10.69 4.60
N ASN A 82 -4.75 -9.41 4.94
CA ASN A 82 -5.94 -8.81 5.55
C ASN A 82 -6.48 -7.60 4.77
N VAL A 83 -5.79 -7.20 3.70
CA VAL A 83 -6.22 -6.19 2.74
C VAL A 83 -5.94 -6.69 1.33
N VAL A 84 -6.80 -6.35 0.37
CA VAL A 84 -6.56 -6.50 -1.07
C VAL A 84 -6.83 -5.18 -1.74
N GLN A 85 -5.86 -4.67 -2.50
CA GLN A 85 -6.01 -3.46 -3.29
C GLN A 85 -6.53 -3.81 -4.68
N THR A 86 -7.58 -3.13 -5.14
CA THR A 86 -8.15 -3.36 -6.48
C THR A 86 -8.77 -2.10 -7.04
N VAL A 87 -8.92 -2.04 -8.37
CA VAL A 87 -9.39 -0.86 -9.09
C VAL A 87 -10.81 -1.05 -9.58
N VAL A 88 -11.67 -0.05 -9.35
CA VAL A 88 -13.04 -0.04 -9.88
C VAL A 88 -13.03 0.25 -11.38
N ILE A 89 -12.37 1.34 -11.80
CA ILE A 89 -12.16 1.70 -13.21
C ILE A 89 -10.71 1.42 -13.59
N SER A 90 -10.48 0.24 -14.15
CA SER A 90 -9.14 -0.29 -14.36
C SER A 90 -8.36 0.40 -15.47
N GLU A 91 -7.04 0.32 -15.37
CA GLU A 91 -6.08 0.87 -16.32
C GLU A 91 -6.19 0.19 -17.70
N LEU A 92 -6.33 -1.14 -17.71
CA LEU A 92 -6.12 -1.94 -18.92
C LEU A 92 -7.41 -2.10 -19.73
N ASN A 93 -7.84 -1.00 -20.35
CA ASN A 93 -9.08 -0.87 -21.14
C ASN A 93 -10.36 -0.88 -20.30
N GLY A 94 -10.31 -0.44 -19.03
CA GLY A 94 -11.43 -0.56 -18.09
C GLY A 94 -12.75 0.09 -18.52
N THR A 95 -12.69 1.06 -19.44
CA THR A 95 -13.88 1.78 -19.96
C THR A 95 -14.33 1.33 -21.36
N THR A 96 -13.54 0.47 -22.03
CA THR A 96 -13.77 0.07 -23.43
C THR A 96 -13.85 -1.45 -23.61
N ARG A 97 -13.31 -2.22 -22.67
CA ARG A 97 -13.44 -3.67 -22.58
C ARG A 97 -14.27 -4.01 -21.35
N SER A 98 -15.26 -4.87 -21.53
CA SER A 98 -16.13 -5.30 -20.43
C SER A 98 -15.42 -6.26 -19.48
N ASN A 99 -15.98 -6.36 -18.28
CA ASN A 99 -15.59 -7.40 -17.33
C ASN A 99 -15.91 -8.81 -17.86
N PHE A 100 -15.56 -9.84 -17.09
CA PHE A 100 -15.80 -11.24 -17.47
C PHE A 100 -17.27 -11.55 -17.87
N TYR A 101 -18.23 -10.81 -17.31
CA TYR A 101 -19.68 -10.99 -17.52
C TYR A 101 -20.26 -10.15 -18.67
N GLY A 102 -19.46 -9.29 -19.28
CA GLY A 102 -19.88 -8.47 -20.42
C GLY A 102 -20.30 -7.05 -20.05
N ASP A 103 -20.07 -6.62 -18.80
CA ASP A 103 -20.48 -5.30 -18.31
C ASP A 103 -19.31 -4.30 -18.31
N LEU A 104 -19.59 -3.08 -18.78
CA LEU A 104 -18.72 -1.91 -18.59
C LEU A 104 -19.12 -1.17 -17.30
N PRO A 105 -18.20 -0.43 -16.66
CA PRO A 105 -18.53 0.30 -15.43
C PRO A 105 -19.52 1.45 -15.64
N PHE A 106 -19.60 1.99 -16.86
CA PHE A 106 -20.44 3.13 -17.21
C PHE A 106 -21.34 2.83 -18.41
N ASN A 107 -22.57 3.34 -18.36
CA ASN A 107 -23.48 3.35 -19.49
C ASN A 107 -23.13 4.49 -20.44
N ASN A 108 -22.94 4.19 -21.73
CA ASN A 108 -22.58 5.18 -22.77
C ASN A 108 -21.26 5.94 -22.48
N SER A 109 -20.32 5.32 -21.77
CA SER A 109 -19.03 5.93 -21.40
C SER A 109 -19.17 7.23 -20.58
N ASP A 110 -20.29 7.39 -19.87
CA ASP A 110 -20.60 8.57 -19.07
C ASP A 110 -20.42 8.26 -17.57
N PRO A 111 -19.43 8.86 -16.88
CA PRO A 111 -19.16 8.59 -15.47
C PRO A 111 -20.29 9.00 -14.52
N SER A 112 -21.25 9.82 -14.98
CA SER A 112 -22.47 10.14 -14.22
C SER A 112 -23.54 9.03 -14.31
N LYS A 113 -23.28 7.97 -15.09
CA LYS A 113 -24.21 6.85 -15.30
C LYS A 113 -23.54 5.49 -15.01
N PRO A 114 -23.23 5.18 -13.74
CA PRO A 114 -22.76 3.86 -13.34
C PRO A 114 -23.68 2.73 -13.85
N ASN A 115 -23.08 1.59 -14.21
CA ASN A 115 -23.82 0.42 -14.65
C ASN A 115 -23.97 -0.59 -13.50
N GLU A 116 -25.19 -0.73 -12.96
CA GLU A 116 -25.46 -1.61 -11.81
C GLU A 116 -24.99 -3.06 -12.02
N ALA A 117 -25.09 -3.63 -13.23
CA ALA A 117 -24.65 -5.00 -13.49
C ALA A 117 -23.14 -5.19 -13.29
N TYR A 118 -22.33 -4.17 -13.59
CA TYR A 118 -20.91 -4.17 -13.28
C TYR A 118 -20.67 -4.17 -11.77
N PHE A 119 -21.42 -3.33 -11.06
CA PHE A 119 -21.29 -3.16 -9.61
C PHE A 119 -21.80 -4.36 -8.81
N GLU A 120 -22.75 -5.16 -9.32
CA GLU A 120 -23.15 -6.41 -8.68
C GLU A 120 -21.97 -7.37 -8.43
N LEU A 121 -20.96 -7.37 -9.31
CA LEU A 121 -19.74 -8.15 -9.09
C LEU A 121 -18.83 -7.52 -8.03
N VAL A 122 -18.72 -6.20 -8.02
CA VAL A 122 -17.90 -5.47 -7.04
C VAL A 122 -18.51 -5.63 -5.64
N ASP A 123 -19.82 -5.43 -5.48
CA ASP A 123 -20.60 -5.66 -4.26
C ASP A 123 -20.37 -7.07 -3.73
N TRP A 124 -20.56 -8.07 -4.59
CA TRP A 124 -20.36 -9.47 -4.21
C TRP A 124 -18.92 -9.75 -3.80
N THR A 125 -17.94 -9.09 -4.42
CA THR A 125 -16.52 -9.27 -4.12
C THR A 125 -16.15 -8.68 -2.76
N VAL A 126 -16.65 -7.48 -2.43
CA VAL A 126 -16.38 -6.86 -1.12
C VAL A 126 -17.02 -7.66 0.02
N ASP A 127 -18.23 -8.17 -0.17
CA ASP A 127 -18.90 -9.04 0.80
C ASP A 127 -18.16 -10.37 0.99
N LEU A 128 -17.72 -10.99 -0.10
CA LEU A 128 -16.96 -12.24 -0.03
C LEU A 128 -15.62 -12.03 0.68
N ALA A 129 -14.90 -10.96 0.36
CA ALA A 129 -13.63 -10.62 1.03
C ALA A 129 -13.84 -10.45 2.53
N ALA A 130 -14.89 -9.74 2.93
CA ALA A 130 -15.23 -9.55 4.34
C ALA A 130 -15.47 -10.89 5.06
N SER A 131 -16.14 -11.85 4.39
CA SER A 131 -16.36 -13.20 4.95
C SER A 131 -15.06 -14.00 5.19
N TYR A 132 -13.97 -13.63 4.49
CA TYR A 132 -12.63 -14.18 4.69
C TYR A 132 -11.75 -13.32 5.61
N GLY A 133 -12.29 -12.25 6.22
CA GLY A 133 -11.54 -11.34 7.09
C GLY A 133 -10.65 -10.35 6.34
N ILE A 134 -10.86 -10.18 5.04
CA ILE A 134 -10.11 -9.28 4.17
C ILE A 134 -10.91 -8.00 3.92
N LEU A 135 -10.26 -6.85 4.07
CA LEU A 135 -10.78 -5.57 3.55
C LEU A 135 -10.41 -5.40 2.09
N ILE A 136 -11.34 -4.94 1.27
CA ILE A 136 -10.99 -4.39 -0.05
C ILE A 136 -10.63 -2.92 0.10
N ALA A 137 -9.43 -2.54 -0.32
CA ALA A 137 -9.04 -1.16 -0.53
C ALA A 137 -9.30 -0.80 -1.99
N LEU A 138 -10.24 0.12 -2.21
CA LEU A 138 -10.74 0.43 -3.55
C LEU A 138 -10.00 1.65 -4.12
N VAL A 139 -9.40 1.49 -5.29
CA VAL A 139 -9.03 2.61 -6.15
C VAL A 139 -10.27 3.00 -6.96
N PRO A 140 -10.93 4.15 -6.71
CA PRO A 140 -12.19 4.50 -7.38
C PRO A 140 -12.03 4.63 -8.90
N THR A 141 -10.86 5.06 -9.36
CA THR A 141 -10.49 5.11 -10.77
C THR A 141 -8.97 5.15 -10.88
N TRP A 142 -8.40 4.54 -11.91
CA TRP A 142 -6.98 4.75 -12.21
C TRP A 142 -6.70 6.20 -12.62
N GLY A 143 -5.50 6.70 -12.34
CA GLY A 143 -5.17 8.13 -12.44
C GLY A 143 -5.19 8.68 -13.87
N MET A 144 -4.98 7.79 -14.85
CA MET A 144 -5.03 8.14 -16.27
C MET A 144 -6.36 8.78 -16.69
N TYR A 145 -7.47 8.41 -16.04
CA TYR A 145 -8.80 8.96 -16.34
C TYR A 145 -9.02 10.38 -15.78
N VAL A 146 -8.10 10.87 -14.96
CA VAL A 146 -8.12 12.23 -14.39
C VAL A 146 -7.09 13.13 -15.09
N ASN A 147 -5.87 12.64 -15.33
CA ASN A 147 -4.78 13.50 -15.82
C ASN A 147 -3.94 12.91 -16.98
N GLY A 148 -4.35 11.76 -17.54
CA GLY A 148 -3.65 11.06 -18.63
C GLY A 148 -2.67 9.99 -18.17
N GLY A 149 -2.10 10.12 -16.96
CA GLY A 149 -1.22 9.11 -16.34
C GLY A 149 -0.08 8.65 -17.26
N TRP A 150 0.19 7.35 -17.27
CA TRP A 150 1.18 6.71 -18.14
C TRP A 150 0.64 6.21 -19.49
N HIS A 151 -0.56 6.64 -19.90
CA HIS A 151 -1.24 6.10 -21.08
C HIS A 151 -1.76 7.15 -22.06
N SER A 152 -1.46 8.44 -21.86
CA SER A 152 -1.97 9.55 -22.67
C SER A 152 -3.49 9.49 -22.88
N THR A 153 -4.24 9.04 -21.86
CA THR A 153 -5.64 8.67 -22.03
C THR A 153 -6.58 9.86 -21.96
N GLU A 154 -7.70 9.77 -22.70
CA GLU A 154 -8.77 10.75 -22.63
C GLU A 154 -9.35 10.80 -21.20
N ARG A 155 -9.34 11.99 -20.63
CA ARG A 155 -9.80 12.23 -19.26
C ARG A 155 -11.33 12.24 -19.26
N ILE A 156 -11.93 11.51 -18.33
CA ILE A 156 -13.39 11.43 -18.16
C ILE A 156 -13.84 12.12 -16.87
N PHE A 157 -12.93 12.40 -15.95
CA PHE A 157 -13.22 13.08 -14.69
C PHE A 157 -12.80 14.56 -14.72
N ASN A 158 -13.64 15.39 -14.10
CA ASN A 158 -13.43 16.80 -13.84
C ASN A 158 -14.00 17.12 -12.44
N GLU A 159 -13.79 18.35 -11.96
CA GLU A 159 -14.22 18.74 -10.60
C GLU A 159 -15.71 18.50 -10.33
N SER A 160 -16.59 18.67 -11.33
CA SER A 160 -18.03 18.51 -11.15
C SER A 160 -18.43 17.04 -11.00
N ASN A 161 -18.02 16.18 -11.93
CA ASN A 161 -18.44 14.78 -11.91
C ASN A 161 -17.63 13.91 -10.94
N ALA A 162 -16.42 14.36 -10.55
CA ALA A 162 -15.60 13.67 -9.56
C ALA A 162 -16.28 13.65 -8.18
N TYR A 163 -16.96 14.74 -7.80
CA TYR A 163 -17.73 14.78 -6.55
C TYR A 163 -18.86 13.74 -6.55
N GLU A 164 -19.67 13.72 -7.61
CA GLU A 164 -20.80 12.78 -7.74
C GLU A 164 -20.31 11.33 -7.75
N TRP A 165 -19.18 11.07 -8.44
CA TRP A 165 -18.53 9.77 -8.42
C TRP A 165 -18.03 9.37 -7.03
N GLY A 166 -17.40 10.29 -6.31
CA GLY A 166 -17.01 10.10 -4.93
C GLY A 166 -18.20 9.76 -4.04
N GLN A 167 -19.32 10.49 -4.17
CA GLN A 167 -20.54 10.21 -3.42
C GLN A 167 -21.10 8.82 -3.73
N TYR A 168 -21.12 8.43 -5.01
CA TYR A 168 -21.60 7.12 -5.43
C TYR A 168 -20.78 5.98 -4.80
N ILE A 169 -19.45 6.08 -4.85
CA ILE A 169 -18.55 5.07 -4.26
C ILE A 169 -18.63 5.07 -2.73
N GLY A 170 -18.63 6.23 -2.08
CA GLY A 170 -18.66 6.35 -0.61
C GLY A 170 -19.97 5.86 -0.02
N SER A 171 -21.11 6.19 -0.65
CA SER A 171 -22.42 5.68 -0.23
C SER A 171 -22.54 4.16 -0.37
N ARG A 172 -21.93 3.59 -1.41
CA ARG A 172 -22.03 2.15 -1.72
C ARG A 172 -21.10 1.30 -0.85
N TYR A 173 -19.94 1.82 -0.49
CA TYR A 173 -18.89 1.06 0.19
C TYR A 173 -18.37 1.72 1.48
N PRO A 174 -19.21 2.24 2.37
CA PRO A 174 -18.75 3.08 3.48
C PRO A 174 -17.76 2.36 4.40
N GLY A 175 -16.74 3.08 4.90
CA GLY A 175 -15.75 2.53 5.82
C GLY A 175 -14.66 1.65 5.21
N LEU A 176 -14.79 1.21 3.95
CA LEU A 176 -13.66 0.58 3.24
C LEU A 176 -12.56 1.63 2.92
N PRO A 177 -11.27 1.28 2.88
CA PRO A 177 -10.23 2.21 2.45
C PRO A 177 -10.37 2.60 0.99
N LYS A 178 -10.22 3.90 0.67
CA LYS A 178 -10.21 4.41 -0.71
C LYS A 178 -8.84 4.97 -1.03
N ILE A 179 -8.32 4.59 -2.19
CA ILE A 179 -7.00 4.98 -2.67
C ILE A 179 -7.20 5.86 -3.92
N LEU A 180 -7.01 7.17 -3.77
CA LEU A 180 -7.04 8.12 -4.89
C LEU A 180 -5.73 8.06 -5.68
N GLY A 181 -5.62 8.83 -6.77
CA GLY A 181 -4.44 8.77 -7.65
C GLY A 181 -4.51 7.55 -8.57
N GLY A 182 -3.81 6.48 -8.24
CA GLY A 182 -3.71 5.29 -9.08
C GLY A 182 -2.59 5.46 -10.11
N ASP A 183 -1.34 5.32 -9.62
CA ASP A 183 -0.08 5.47 -10.38
C ASP A 183 -0.03 6.79 -11.17
N SER A 184 -0.35 7.89 -10.49
CA SER A 184 -0.28 9.22 -11.08
C SER A 184 -0.20 10.31 -10.01
N ASN A 185 0.48 11.42 -10.33
CA ASN A 185 0.62 12.58 -9.44
C ASN A 185 -0.43 13.66 -9.76
N ALA A 186 -0.79 14.50 -8.79
CA ALA A 186 -1.72 15.63 -9.03
C ALA A 186 -1.18 16.61 -10.08
N LEU A 187 0.12 16.93 -10.03
CA LEU A 187 0.83 17.71 -11.04
C LEU A 187 1.53 16.76 -12.01
N TRP A 188 1.06 16.72 -13.27
CA TRP A 188 1.55 15.75 -14.24
C TRP A 188 1.55 16.28 -15.68
N SER A 189 2.40 15.67 -16.53
CA SER A 189 2.38 15.89 -17.97
C SER A 189 1.79 14.66 -18.65
N TRP A 190 0.65 14.83 -19.31
CA TRP A 190 -0.17 13.72 -19.81
C TRP A 190 0.50 12.87 -20.89
N ASN A 191 1.50 13.41 -21.59
CA ASN A 191 2.18 12.73 -22.70
C ASN A 191 3.55 12.13 -22.32
N ILE A 192 3.86 11.99 -21.03
CA ILE A 192 5.15 11.49 -20.54
C ILE A 192 5.57 10.16 -21.19
N SER A 193 4.62 9.26 -21.45
CA SER A 193 4.89 7.96 -22.09
C SER A 193 5.25 8.09 -23.57
N GLU A 194 4.71 9.09 -24.27
CA GLU A 194 5.13 9.43 -25.64
C GLU A 194 6.56 9.98 -25.63
N VAL A 195 6.93 10.75 -24.61
CA VAL A 195 8.31 11.24 -24.44
C VAL A 195 9.27 10.09 -24.10
N GLN A 196 8.84 9.09 -23.32
CA GLN A 196 9.63 7.87 -23.09
C GLN A 196 9.80 7.05 -24.38
N ALA A 197 8.75 6.93 -25.20
CA ALA A 197 8.84 6.27 -26.51
C ALA A 197 9.81 7.03 -27.44
N ALA A 198 9.74 8.36 -27.47
CA ALA A 198 10.67 9.20 -28.23
C ALA A 198 12.11 8.97 -27.75
N TYR A 199 12.37 8.95 -26.44
CA TYR A 199 13.69 8.63 -25.88
C TYR A 199 14.24 7.28 -26.35
N ALA A 200 13.39 6.25 -26.43
CA ALA A 200 13.79 4.93 -26.93
C ALA A 200 14.17 4.95 -28.42
N GLU A 201 13.61 5.84 -29.22
CA GLU A 201 13.93 6.03 -30.64
C GLU A 201 15.21 6.88 -30.84
N ASP A 202 15.32 8.00 -30.13
CA ASP A 202 16.48 8.89 -30.16
C ASP A 202 16.76 9.45 -28.76
N PRO A 203 17.80 8.96 -28.06
CA PRO A 203 18.13 9.41 -26.71
C PRO A 203 18.82 10.78 -26.65
N ASP A 204 19.23 11.35 -27.79
CA ASP A 204 19.98 12.62 -27.85
C ASP A 204 19.09 13.83 -28.21
N GLN A 205 17.79 13.64 -28.44
CA GLN A 205 16.84 14.73 -28.71
C GLN A 205 16.49 15.54 -27.44
N ASP A 206 15.91 16.73 -27.64
CA ASP A 206 15.47 17.61 -26.55
C ASP A 206 14.16 17.13 -25.91
N LEU A 207 14.24 16.05 -25.12
CA LEU A 207 13.09 15.40 -24.48
C LEU A 207 12.25 16.36 -23.61
N PRO A 208 12.83 17.26 -22.79
CA PRO A 208 12.04 18.21 -22.03
C PRO A 208 11.16 19.13 -22.90
N ALA A 209 11.59 19.45 -24.12
CA ALA A 209 10.79 20.25 -25.06
C ALA A 209 9.62 19.48 -25.69
N LEU A 210 9.61 18.15 -25.60
CA LEU A 210 8.51 17.29 -26.07
C LEU A 210 7.40 17.11 -25.02
N LEU A 211 7.66 17.44 -23.76
CA LEU A 211 6.65 17.35 -22.72
C LEU A 211 5.53 18.36 -22.96
N ALA A 212 4.30 17.88 -22.82
CA ALA A 212 3.15 18.73 -22.66
C ALA A 212 3.29 19.55 -21.37
N PRO A 213 2.60 20.71 -21.27
CA PRO A 213 2.57 21.49 -20.04
C PRO A 213 2.21 20.62 -18.83
N ILE A 214 2.83 20.91 -17.69
CA ILE A 214 2.44 20.30 -16.42
C ILE A 214 1.06 20.86 -16.06
N GLU A 215 0.13 19.97 -15.82
CA GLU A 215 -1.23 20.30 -15.44
C GLU A 215 -1.47 19.94 -13.97
N ASP A 216 -2.17 20.82 -13.27
CA ASP A 216 -2.59 20.60 -11.89
C ASP A 216 -4.02 20.05 -11.86
N THR A 217 -4.15 18.84 -11.34
CA THR A 217 -5.42 18.13 -11.18
C THR A 217 -5.82 17.90 -9.73
N SER A 218 -5.14 18.56 -8.77
CA SER A 218 -5.43 18.48 -7.33
C SER A 218 -6.91 18.74 -7.02
N ALA A 219 -7.52 19.76 -7.65
CA ALA A 219 -8.93 20.11 -7.44
C ALA A 219 -9.91 18.98 -7.84
N VAL A 220 -9.58 18.17 -8.85
CA VAL A 220 -10.41 17.02 -9.25
C VAL A 220 -10.36 15.94 -8.18
N TRP A 221 -9.17 15.64 -7.67
CA TRP A 221 -8.96 14.68 -6.59
C TRP A 221 -9.60 15.13 -5.27
N ALA A 222 -9.44 16.40 -4.90
CA ALA A 222 -10.08 17.01 -3.74
C ALA A 222 -11.62 16.93 -3.85
N SER A 223 -12.18 17.21 -5.03
CA SER A 223 -13.62 17.08 -5.27
C SER A 223 -14.11 15.64 -5.10
N MET A 224 -13.37 14.66 -5.63
CA MET A 224 -13.67 13.24 -5.45
C MET A 224 -13.62 12.82 -3.97
N ARG A 225 -12.58 13.24 -3.26
CA ARG A 225 -12.42 13.01 -1.81
C ARG A 225 -13.59 13.59 -1.04
N ARG A 226 -14.00 14.82 -1.34
CA ARG A 226 -15.13 15.47 -0.67
C ARG A 226 -16.42 14.67 -0.84
N GLY A 227 -16.68 14.15 -2.04
CA GLY A 227 -17.84 13.29 -2.29
C GLY A 227 -17.81 12.00 -1.46
N LEU A 228 -16.66 11.35 -1.38
CA LEU A 228 -16.45 10.17 -0.51
C LEU A 228 -16.75 10.51 0.95
N LYS A 229 -16.13 11.57 1.46
CA LYS A 229 -16.25 12.00 2.86
C LYS A 229 -17.67 12.38 3.25
N ASP A 230 -18.35 13.16 2.40
CA ASP A 230 -19.71 13.61 2.67
C ASP A 230 -20.67 12.43 2.76
N SER A 231 -20.59 11.49 1.80
CA SER A 231 -21.49 10.33 1.73
C SER A 231 -21.23 9.30 2.84
N GLU A 232 -19.98 9.02 3.19
CA GLU A 232 -19.67 8.06 4.25
C GLU A 232 -20.06 8.58 5.64
N ARG A 233 -19.93 9.90 5.86
CA ARG A 233 -20.35 10.55 7.10
C ARG A 233 -21.85 10.45 7.33
N GLU A 234 -22.66 10.44 6.27
CA GLU A 234 -24.13 10.27 6.39
C GLU A 234 -24.53 8.92 7.01
N VAL A 235 -23.68 7.90 6.84
CA VAL A 235 -23.89 6.54 7.37
C VAL A 235 -22.96 6.21 8.54
N GLY A 236 -22.31 7.22 9.13
CA GLY A 236 -21.58 7.09 10.40
C GLY A 236 -20.14 6.60 10.29
N TYR A 237 -19.53 6.67 9.11
CA TYR A 237 -18.12 6.34 8.92
C TYR A 237 -17.26 7.58 8.69
N ASP A 238 -16.07 7.58 9.28
CA ASP A 238 -14.99 8.46 8.86
C ASP A 238 -14.26 7.83 7.68
N SER A 239 -14.03 8.60 6.62
CA SER A 239 -13.38 8.07 5.42
C SER A 239 -11.90 7.80 5.63
N MET A 240 -11.51 6.57 5.29
CA MET A 240 -10.12 6.15 5.22
C MET A 240 -9.59 6.40 3.80
N ILE A 241 -8.94 7.56 3.60
CA ILE A 241 -8.46 8.00 2.29
C ILE A 241 -6.93 7.93 2.23
N LEU A 242 -6.40 7.29 1.21
CA LEU A 242 -5.00 7.33 0.82
C LEU A 242 -4.89 7.94 -0.58
N PHE A 243 -3.68 8.29 -0.97
CA PHE A 243 -3.37 8.66 -2.34
C PHE A 243 -2.23 7.76 -2.83
N HIS A 244 -2.39 7.13 -3.98
CA HIS A 244 -1.40 6.32 -4.67
C HIS A 244 -0.74 7.16 -5.76
N PRO A 245 0.36 7.87 -5.43
CA PRO A 245 1.13 8.61 -6.43
C PRO A 245 1.90 7.63 -7.31
N THR A 246 2.43 8.12 -8.44
CA THR A 246 3.38 7.32 -9.22
C THR A 246 4.77 7.31 -8.57
N ASN A 247 5.68 6.42 -8.97
CA ASN A 247 7.03 6.32 -8.42
C ASN A 247 8.02 7.42 -8.85
N SER A 248 7.55 8.40 -9.63
CA SER A 248 8.40 9.37 -10.33
C SER A 248 7.87 10.79 -10.21
N TRP A 249 8.75 11.77 -10.43
CA TRP A 249 8.38 13.19 -10.53
C TRP A 249 9.12 13.86 -11.69
N ILE A 250 8.51 14.91 -12.22
CA ILE A 250 9.10 15.70 -13.30
C ILE A 250 10.22 16.55 -12.70
N VAL A 251 11.39 16.54 -13.35
CA VAL A 251 12.55 17.37 -12.98
C VAL A 251 12.87 18.42 -14.04
N LYS A 252 12.33 18.25 -15.26
CA LYS A 252 12.41 19.20 -16.37
C LYS A 252 11.12 19.13 -17.21
N PRO A 253 10.63 20.25 -17.77
CA PRO A 253 11.24 21.59 -17.73
C PRO A 253 11.08 22.30 -16.38
N GLU A 254 10.16 21.85 -15.55
CA GLU A 254 9.88 22.38 -14.22
C GLU A 254 9.82 21.21 -13.21
N VAL A 255 10.29 21.46 -11.99
CA VAL A 255 10.35 20.42 -10.95
C VAL A 255 9.00 20.32 -10.27
N THR A 256 8.34 19.15 -10.37
CA THR A 256 7.14 18.86 -9.58
C THR A 256 7.52 18.35 -8.19
N PRO A 257 6.59 18.43 -7.21
CA PRO A 257 6.83 17.87 -5.88
C PRO A 257 7.18 16.38 -5.91
N LEU A 258 7.83 15.92 -4.83
CA LEU A 258 8.10 14.50 -4.63
C LEU A 258 6.78 13.71 -4.50
N PRO A 259 6.73 12.48 -5.00
CA PRO A 259 5.50 11.71 -5.07
C PRO A 259 5.15 11.03 -3.73
N TYR A 260 4.72 11.83 -2.77
CA TYR A 260 4.13 11.36 -1.51
C TYR A 260 2.65 11.72 -1.45
N GLY A 261 1.82 10.81 -0.94
CA GLY A 261 0.36 10.95 -0.94
C GLY A 261 -0.14 12.22 -0.24
N HIS A 262 0.48 12.61 0.87
CA HIS A 262 0.14 13.85 1.60
C HIS A 262 0.45 15.14 0.82
N ILE A 263 1.30 15.07 -0.21
CA ILE A 263 1.65 16.22 -1.05
C ILE A 263 0.64 16.36 -2.21
N MET A 264 -0.06 15.28 -2.57
CA MET A 264 -1.01 15.28 -3.69
C MET A 264 -2.33 16.00 -3.34
N LEU A 265 -2.59 16.17 -2.04
CA LEU A 265 -3.72 16.90 -1.46
C LEU A 265 -3.18 17.71 -0.27
N ASP A 266 -2.58 18.87 -0.56
CA ASP A 266 -1.78 19.65 0.37
C ASP A 266 -2.61 20.51 1.35
N ASP A 267 -3.85 20.82 1.00
CA ASP A 267 -4.78 21.47 1.91
C ASP A 267 -5.10 20.55 3.12
N GLU A 268 -4.93 21.05 4.34
CA GLU A 268 -5.15 20.24 5.58
C GLU A 268 -6.60 19.72 5.68
N GLU A 269 -7.57 20.40 5.06
CA GLU A 269 -8.95 19.90 4.98
C GLU A 269 -9.09 18.67 4.06
N ASP A 270 -8.19 18.55 3.08
CA ASP A 270 -8.08 17.49 2.08
C ASP A 270 -7.01 16.44 2.36
N ARG A 271 -6.27 16.61 3.45
CA ARG A 271 -5.30 15.66 3.97
C ARG A 271 -5.79 14.20 3.92
N VAL A 272 -4.87 13.31 3.50
CA VAL A 272 -5.01 11.85 3.52
C VAL A 272 -4.99 11.30 4.96
N SER A 273 -5.66 10.17 5.19
CA SER A 273 -5.67 9.45 6.46
C SER A 273 -4.35 8.73 6.73
N VAL A 274 -3.71 8.23 5.67
CA VAL A 274 -2.39 7.59 5.68
C VAL A 274 -1.58 8.15 4.54
N ASP A 275 -0.36 8.61 4.83
CA ASP A 275 0.57 9.02 3.80
C ASP A 275 1.17 7.80 3.12
N ALA A 276 1.34 7.89 1.80
CA ALA A 276 1.70 6.73 1.02
C ALA A 276 2.63 7.05 -0.15
N VAL A 277 3.39 6.04 -0.55
CA VAL A 277 4.33 6.09 -1.67
C VAL A 277 4.21 4.82 -2.51
N GLN A 278 4.53 4.92 -3.79
CA GLN A 278 4.91 3.79 -4.64
C GLN A 278 6.42 3.83 -4.78
N SER A 279 7.16 2.94 -4.11
CA SER A 279 8.63 2.91 -4.24
C SER A 279 9.11 2.08 -5.44
N GLY A 280 8.28 1.15 -5.91
CA GLY A 280 8.60 0.17 -6.95
C GLY A 280 8.68 0.78 -8.35
N HIS A 281 9.24 0.10 -9.35
CA HIS A 281 9.86 -1.23 -9.31
C HIS A 281 11.30 -1.21 -9.87
N ALA A 282 11.89 -0.02 -9.94
CA ALA A 282 13.15 0.24 -10.60
C ALA A 282 14.27 0.50 -9.59
N THR A 283 15.47 0.04 -9.90
CA THR A 283 16.70 0.66 -9.40
C THR A 283 17.21 1.61 -10.47
N PRO A 284 17.33 2.93 -10.22
CA PRO A 284 17.75 3.91 -11.21
C PRO A 284 19.06 3.53 -11.91
N ASP A 285 19.07 3.60 -13.24
CA ASP A 285 20.30 3.44 -14.01
C ASP A 285 21.04 4.79 -14.06
N PRO A 286 22.21 4.92 -13.40
CA PRO A 286 22.97 6.17 -13.40
C PRO A 286 23.51 6.55 -14.77
N THR A 287 23.44 5.66 -15.76
CA THR A 287 23.86 5.92 -17.15
C THR A 287 22.72 6.38 -18.07
N SER A 288 21.47 6.34 -17.58
CA SER A 288 20.31 6.80 -18.35
C SER A 288 20.44 8.28 -18.72
N LYS A 289 20.10 8.61 -19.97
CA LYS A 289 20.03 9.99 -20.48
C LYS A 289 18.62 10.57 -20.41
N PHE A 290 17.64 9.82 -19.90
CA PHE A 290 16.29 10.35 -19.73
C PHE A 290 16.30 11.42 -18.63
N THR A 291 16.20 12.68 -19.03
CA THR A 291 16.22 13.84 -18.12
C THR A 291 14.87 14.51 -17.80
N PRO A 292 13.72 14.17 -18.44
CA PRO A 292 12.44 14.75 -18.05
C PRO A 292 11.96 14.42 -16.63
N ALA A 293 12.14 13.18 -16.18
CA ALA A 293 11.68 12.71 -14.87
C ALA A 293 12.76 11.95 -14.12
N ALA A 294 12.63 11.91 -12.79
CA ALA A 294 13.40 11.06 -11.89
C ALA A 294 12.44 10.14 -11.13
N GLY A 295 12.94 8.98 -10.71
CA GLY A 295 12.17 8.00 -9.93
C GLY A 295 12.96 7.48 -8.75
N TRP A 296 12.25 6.81 -7.83
CA TRP A 296 12.85 6.21 -6.64
C TRP A 296 13.79 5.05 -6.95
N ASP A 297 14.67 4.75 -6.00
CA ASP A 297 15.35 3.46 -5.90
C ASP A 297 14.49 2.51 -5.05
N SER A 298 13.85 1.54 -5.71
CA SER A 298 12.98 0.56 -5.06
C SER A 298 13.66 -0.25 -3.96
N THR A 299 14.98 -0.40 -4.01
CA THR A 299 15.75 -1.09 -2.95
C THR A 299 15.96 -0.24 -1.69
N LYS A 300 15.55 1.04 -1.74
CA LYS A 300 15.72 2.04 -0.67
C LYS A 300 14.39 2.57 -0.14
N ASN A 301 13.32 1.77 -0.19
CA ASN A 301 12.00 2.20 0.28
C ASN A 301 11.97 2.68 1.75
N TYR A 302 12.89 2.23 2.61
CA TYR A 302 13.06 2.78 3.97
C TYR A 302 13.38 4.28 4.00
N GLU A 303 14.05 4.83 2.98
CA GLU A 303 14.30 6.28 2.89
C GLU A 303 12.97 7.03 2.70
N ASN A 304 12.06 6.49 1.89
CA ASN A 304 10.73 7.05 1.71
C ASN A 304 9.90 6.96 3.00
N ILE A 305 9.98 5.83 3.72
CA ILE A 305 9.30 5.69 5.01
C ILE A 305 9.82 6.73 6.01
N ALA A 306 11.14 6.87 6.16
CA ALA A 306 11.74 7.86 7.06
C ALA A 306 11.33 9.29 6.70
N GLU A 307 11.38 9.66 5.42
CA GLU A 307 10.98 10.98 4.93
C GLU A 307 9.50 11.28 5.22
N MET A 308 8.60 10.32 4.97
CA MET A 308 7.17 10.47 5.29
C MET A 308 6.97 10.55 6.81
N ARG A 309 7.68 9.76 7.62
CA ARG A 309 7.60 9.81 9.09
C ARG A 309 8.02 11.16 9.67
N ASP A 310 8.96 11.85 9.03
CA ASP A 310 9.44 13.17 9.46
C ASP A 310 8.47 14.30 9.07
N LYS A 311 7.69 14.11 7.99
CA LYS A 311 6.84 15.17 7.41
C LYS A 311 5.34 14.98 7.66
N PHE A 312 4.91 13.77 8.00
CA PHE A 312 3.50 13.43 8.19
C PHE A 312 3.25 12.90 9.61
N THR A 313 2.26 13.48 10.30
CA THR A 313 2.00 13.17 11.72
C THR A 313 1.27 11.83 11.95
N GLY A 314 0.64 11.29 10.91
CA GLY A 314 -0.14 10.06 10.96
C GLY A 314 0.65 8.82 10.51
N PRO A 315 -0.05 7.71 10.25
CA PRO A 315 0.55 6.50 9.69
C PRO A 315 1.11 6.72 8.29
N VAL A 316 2.14 5.94 7.93
CA VAL A 316 2.77 5.97 6.60
C VAL A 316 2.85 4.56 6.04
N LEU A 317 2.84 4.42 4.72
CA LEU A 317 2.80 3.13 4.03
C LEU A 317 3.48 3.16 2.65
N ASP A 318 4.17 2.08 2.29
CA ASP A 318 4.56 1.79 0.91
C ASP A 318 3.45 0.95 0.26
N LEU A 319 2.71 1.56 -0.69
CA LEU A 319 1.55 0.96 -1.35
C LEU A 319 1.95 0.02 -2.49
N GLU A 320 3.11 0.21 -3.09
CA GLU A 320 3.51 -0.53 -4.28
C GLU A 320 5.04 -0.52 -4.42
N ASN A 321 5.66 -1.58 -3.89
CA ASN A 321 7.09 -1.85 -4.04
C ASN A 321 7.35 -2.78 -5.26
N HIS A 322 8.58 -3.22 -5.52
CA HIS A 322 8.89 -4.15 -6.61
C HIS A 322 8.05 -5.43 -6.53
N TYR A 323 7.53 -5.87 -7.69
CA TYR A 323 6.69 -7.05 -7.79
C TYR A 323 7.50 -8.34 -7.91
N GLU A 324 7.11 -9.38 -7.18
CA GLU A 324 7.73 -10.69 -7.31
C GLU A 324 7.50 -11.25 -8.72
N GLY A 325 8.56 -11.80 -9.32
CA GLY A 325 8.52 -12.29 -10.70
C GLY A 325 8.60 -11.20 -11.78
N ALA A 326 8.60 -9.91 -11.43
CA ALA A 326 8.96 -8.84 -12.37
C ALA A 326 10.47 -8.74 -12.52
N HIS A 327 10.92 -8.29 -13.69
CA HIS A 327 12.28 -7.81 -13.85
C HIS A 327 12.45 -6.44 -13.17
N ASP A 328 13.65 -6.13 -12.67
CA ASP A 328 14.03 -4.79 -12.22
C ASP A 328 13.84 -3.77 -13.35
N SER A 329 13.13 -2.67 -13.06
CA SER A 329 12.63 -1.70 -14.04
C SER A 329 11.80 -2.30 -15.17
N PHE A 330 11.30 -3.52 -14.98
CA PHE A 330 10.64 -4.33 -15.99
C PHE A 330 11.50 -4.60 -17.23
N ASP A 331 12.82 -4.48 -17.13
CA ASP A 331 13.75 -4.71 -18.22
C ASP A 331 14.20 -6.18 -18.24
N LEU A 332 13.90 -6.90 -19.32
CA LEU A 332 14.24 -8.32 -19.51
C LEU A 332 15.74 -8.64 -19.37
N THR A 333 16.62 -7.64 -19.45
CA THR A 333 18.07 -7.79 -19.28
C THR A 333 18.52 -7.70 -17.82
N ARG A 334 17.67 -7.17 -16.93
CA ARG A 334 17.94 -7.02 -15.50
C ARG A 334 17.45 -8.24 -14.73
N LEU A 335 17.81 -8.32 -13.45
CA LEU A 335 17.42 -9.46 -12.59
C LEU A 335 15.90 -9.53 -12.41
N ILE A 336 15.40 -10.71 -12.05
CA ILE A 336 14.02 -10.92 -11.62
C ILE A 336 13.95 -10.77 -10.09
N TRP A 337 13.03 -9.96 -9.60
CA TRP A 337 12.75 -9.84 -8.17
C TRP A 337 12.19 -11.16 -7.62
N ASN A 338 12.90 -11.75 -6.67
CA ASN A 338 12.52 -13.00 -6.00
C ASN A 338 12.03 -12.74 -4.57
N ALA A 339 11.59 -13.80 -3.88
CA ALA A 339 11.15 -13.74 -2.49
C ALA A 339 12.11 -12.99 -1.55
N SER A 340 13.42 -13.17 -1.67
CA SER A 340 14.40 -12.50 -0.81
C SER A 340 14.46 -10.98 -1.03
N HIS A 341 14.33 -10.51 -2.27
CA HIS A 341 14.20 -9.08 -2.57
C HIS A 341 12.90 -8.51 -2.00
N ILE A 342 11.80 -9.24 -2.13
CA ILE A 342 10.51 -8.87 -1.57
C ILE A 342 10.60 -8.74 -0.06
N ARG A 343 11.02 -9.81 0.65
CA ARG A 343 11.18 -9.77 2.12
C ARG A 343 12.02 -8.59 2.56
N THR A 344 13.15 -8.34 1.89
CA THR A 344 14.03 -7.22 2.24
C THR A 344 13.33 -5.86 2.18
N GLY A 345 12.59 -5.56 1.11
CA GLY A 345 11.82 -4.31 1.03
C GLY A 345 10.72 -4.22 2.09
N LEU A 346 9.95 -5.30 2.30
CA LEU A 346 8.84 -5.31 3.26
C LEU A 346 9.33 -5.14 4.72
N TYR A 347 10.38 -5.86 5.12
CA TYR A 347 10.96 -5.73 6.46
C TYR A 347 11.65 -4.38 6.65
N HIS A 348 12.35 -3.85 5.64
CA HIS A 348 12.88 -2.49 5.76
C HIS A 348 11.77 -1.46 5.96
N GLY A 349 10.68 -1.53 5.21
CA GLY A 349 9.56 -0.60 5.39
C GLY A 349 8.93 -0.68 6.79
N VAL A 350 8.57 -1.89 7.25
CA VAL A 350 7.93 -2.08 8.57
C VAL A 350 8.86 -1.71 9.72
N TYR A 351 10.12 -2.15 9.68
CA TYR A 351 11.09 -1.90 10.75
C TYR A 351 11.82 -0.54 10.60
N GLU A 352 11.38 0.31 9.68
CA GLU A 352 11.63 1.75 9.65
C GLU A 352 10.38 2.56 10.08
N GLY A 353 9.30 1.89 10.49
CA GLY A 353 8.13 2.51 11.13
C GLY A 353 6.89 2.68 10.25
N SER A 354 6.78 1.95 9.14
CA SER A 354 5.54 1.85 8.37
C SER A 354 4.43 1.14 9.18
N THR A 355 3.17 1.52 8.97
CA THR A 355 2.01 0.88 9.63
C THR A 355 1.67 -0.50 9.06
N GLY A 356 2.44 -0.97 8.09
CA GLY A 356 2.21 -2.20 7.36
C GLY A 356 3.01 -2.23 6.07
N PHE A 357 2.55 -2.98 5.09
CA PHE A 357 3.16 -3.12 3.78
C PHE A 357 2.16 -3.61 2.74
N THR A 358 2.52 -3.42 1.46
CA THR A 358 1.80 -4.04 0.35
C THR A 358 2.77 -4.92 -0.45
N TYR A 359 2.36 -6.15 -0.69
CA TYR A 359 3.01 -7.09 -1.60
C TYR A 359 2.33 -7.04 -2.96
N GLY A 360 3.10 -7.29 -4.03
CA GLY A 360 2.53 -7.62 -5.33
C GLY A 360 3.40 -8.58 -6.11
N ALA A 361 2.79 -9.22 -7.11
CA ALA A 361 3.46 -10.12 -8.04
C ALA A 361 3.07 -9.78 -9.48
N ASN A 362 4.02 -9.87 -10.40
CA ASN A 362 3.85 -9.32 -11.75
C ASN A 362 2.69 -9.95 -12.52
N SER A 363 2.45 -11.25 -12.36
CA SER A 363 1.32 -11.91 -13.00
C SER A 363 0.01 -11.70 -12.24
N VAL A 364 0.06 -11.53 -10.91
CA VAL A 364 -1.13 -11.46 -10.05
C VAL A 364 -1.81 -10.10 -10.13
N TRP A 365 -1.08 -8.99 -10.10
CA TRP A 365 -1.70 -7.65 -10.13
C TRP A 365 -2.59 -7.46 -11.36
N GLN A 366 -2.15 -8.00 -12.51
CA GLN A 366 -2.84 -7.95 -13.79
C GLN A 366 -3.73 -9.19 -14.07
N MET A 367 -3.81 -10.15 -13.15
CA MET A 367 -4.55 -11.41 -13.34
C MET A 367 -4.18 -12.13 -14.65
N TYR A 368 -2.89 -12.17 -14.99
CA TYR A 368 -2.41 -12.73 -16.25
C TYR A 368 -2.59 -14.25 -16.30
N GLU A 369 -3.24 -14.73 -17.36
CA GLU A 369 -3.39 -16.15 -17.67
C GLU A 369 -2.99 -16.35 -19.14
N PRO A 370 -2.17 -17.38 -19.47
CA PRO A 370 -1.81 -17.65 -20.85
C PRO A 370 -3.04 -18.12 -21.61
N ARG A 371 -3.08 -17.78 -22.90
CA ARG A 371 -4.20 -18.07 -23.80
C ARG A 371 -4.60 -19.55 -23.81
N SER A 372 -3.63 -20.46 -23.61
CA SER A 372 -3.84 -21.91 -23.55
C SER A 372 -4.67 -22.38 -22.36
N ASP A 373 -4.68 -21.59 -21.28
CA ASP A 373 -5.28 -21.97 -20.00
C ASP A 373 -6.67 -21.31 -19.83
N LEU A 374 -7.12 -20.55 -20.83
CA LEU A 374 -8.42 -19.88 -20.86
C LEU A 374 -9.46 -20.67 -21.65
N LEU A 375 -10.71 -20.63 -21.18
CA LEU A 375 -11.85 -21.29 -21.84
C LEU A 375 -12.36 -20.51 -23.05
N ARG A 376 -12.22 -19.17 -23.04
CA ARG A 376 -12.68 -18.28 -24.10
C ARG A 376 -11.55 -17.37 -24.53
N ASP A 377 -11.44 -17.22 -25.84
CA ASP A 377 -10.47 -16.32 -26.44
C ASP A 377 -10.70 -14.85 -26.04
N SER A 378 -11.98 -14.48 -25.86
CA SER A 378 -12.41 -13.15 -25.41
C SER A 378 -11.93 -12.79 -24.00
N ASP A 379 -11.47 -13.75 -23.21
CA ASP A 379 -10.96 -13.52 -21.85
C ASP A 379 -9.45 -13.22 -21.85
N TYR A 380 -8.77 -13.42 -22.99
CA TYR A 380 -7.32 -13.24 -23.08
C TYR A 380 -6.92 -11.76 -23.04
N TYR A 381 -5.96 -11.43 -22.18
CA TYR A 381 -5.26 -10.15 -22.18
C TYR A 381 -3.79 -10.40 -22.52
N ALA A 382 -3.23 -9.54 -23.36
CA ALA A 382 -1.79 -9.59 -23.63
C ALA A 382 -1.01 -9.36 -22.32
N ALA A 383 0.10 -10.06 -22.16
CA ALA A 383 1.01 -9.87 -21.05
C ALA A 383 1.46 -8.41 -21.01
N GLN A 384 1.25 -7.73 -19.88
CA GLN A 384 1.70 -6.36 -19.69
C GLN A 384 3.07 -6.33 -19.04
N ILE A 385 3.80 -5.24 -19.29
CA ILE A 385 5.02 -4.89 -18.56
C ILE A 385 6.02 -6.08 -18.50
N ASN A 386 6.33 -6.63 -19.68
CA ASN A 386 7.27 -7.75 -19.87
C ASN A 386 6.98 -9.00 -19.01
N GLN A 387 5.72 -9.22 -18.63
CA GLN A 387 5.28 -10.43 -17.96
C GLN A 387 5.62 -11.68 -18.79
N ASN A 388 6.14 -12.71 -18.11
CA ASN A 388 6.43 -14.01 -18.73
C ASN A 388 5.13 -14.61 -19.29
N THR A 389 5.09 -14.80 -20.60
CA THR A 389 3.90 -15.30 -21.31
C THR A 389 3.54 -16.75 -20.98
N SER A 390 4.46 -17.51 -20.40
CA SER A 390 4.22 -18.87 -19.88
C SER A 390 3.82 -18.88 -18.40
N GLY A 391 3.87 -17.73 -17.72
CA GLY A 391 3.42 -17.56 -16.33
C GLY A 391 1.90 -17.59 -16.20
N SER A 392 1.41 -17.64 -14.97
CA SER A 392 -0.03 -17.68 -14.66
C SER A 392 -0.26 -17.20 -13.24
N TRP A 393 -1.16 -16.24 -13.04
CA TRP A 393 -1.51 -15.75 -11.72
C TRP A 393 -1.99 -16.87 -10.78
N ARG A 394 -2.66 -17.90 -11.32
CA ARG A 394 -3.15 -19.05 -10.53
C ARG A 394 -2.02 -19.91 -9.95
N LYS A 395 -0.84 -19.87 -10.58
CA LYS A 395 0.38 -20.55 -10.10
C LYS A 395 1.19 -19.62 -9.22
N ASP A 396 1.36 -18.39 -9.67
CA ASP A 396 2.25 -17.39 -9.08
C ASP A 396 1.67 -16.76 -7.80
N ILE A 397 0.37 -16.92 -7.53
CA ILE A 397 -0.24 -16.64 -6.21
C ILE A 397 0.44 -17.44 -5.08
N PHE A 398 1.13 -18.53 -5.41
CA PHE A 398 1.92 -19.35 -4.49
C PHE A 398 3.43 -19.09 -4.58
N PHE A 399 3.85 -17.96 -5.12
CA PHE A 399 5.26 -17.56 -5.00
C PHE A 399 5.71 -17.57 -3.54
N GLU A 400 6.99 -17.86 -3.35
CA GLU A 400 7.56 -18.02 -2.01
C GLU A 400 7.37 -16.74 -1.19
N GLY A 401 7.64 -15.56 -1.78
CA GLY A 401 7.44 -14.27 -1.11
C GLY A 401 6.00 -14.06 -0.69
N ALA A 402 5.03 -14.34 -1.58
CA ALA A 402 3.59 -14.30 -1.29
C ALA A 402 3.19 -15.12 -0.05
N THR A 403 3.83 -16.27 0.18
CA THR A 403 3.53 -17.10 1.36
C THR A 403 4.24 -16.64 2.63
N GLN A 404 5.34 -15.89 2.51
CA GLN A 404 6.18 -15.45 3.63
C GLN A 404 5.73 -14.12 4.25
N ILE A 405 4.87 -13.35 3.56
CA ILE A 405 4.36 -12.07 4.04
C ILE A 405 3.71 -12.15 5.44
N GLN A 406 3.06 -13.26 5.76
CA GLN A 406 2.40 -13.50 7.05
C GLN A 406 3.35 -13.41 8.25
N TYR A 407 4.66 -13.46 8.02
CA TYR A 407 5.67 -13.41 9.07
C TYR A 407 6.18 -11.99 9.34
N VAL A 408 6.00 -11.03 8.43
CA VAL A 408 6.64 -9.70 8.48
C VAL A 408 6.33 -8.96 9.78
N THR A 409 5.05 -8.94 10.16
CA THR A 409 4.57 -8.20 11.35
C THR A 409 4.42 -9.09 12.58
N LYS A 410 4.65 -10.41 12.45
CA LYS A 410 4.45 -11.38 13.54
C LYS A 410 5.17 -11.01 14.84
N PRO A 411 6.44 -10.53 14.83
CA PRO A 411 7.14 -10.08 16.04
C PRO A 411 6.50 -8.87 16.76
N LEU A 412 5.66 -8.11 16.07
CA LEU A 412 4.96 -6.93 16.58
C LEU A 412 3.47 -7.19 16.90
N SER A 413 2.91 -8.27 16.35
CA SER A 413 1.45 -8.53 16.31
C SER A 413 0.76 -8.70 17.68
N SER A 414 1.50 -8.99 18.75
CA SER A 414 0.95 -9.15 20.11
C SER A 414 1.04 -7.89 20.96
N LEU A 415 1.61 -6.81 20.43
CA LEU A 415 1.82 -5.57 21.15
C LEU A 415 0.54 -4.71 21.14
N SER A 416 0.24 -4.10 22.28
CA SER A 416 -0.83 -3.09 22.36
C SER A 416 -0.47 -1.84 21.55
N THR A 417 -1.47 -1.06 21.12
CA THR A 417 -1.25 0.23 20.45
C THR A 417 -0.32 1.13 21.25
N ALA A 418 -0.51 1.20 22.58
CA ALA A 418 0.32 2.03 23.46
C ALA A 418 1.80 1.61 23.42
N THR A 419 2.09 0.32 23.31
CA THR A 419 3.45 -0.22 23.19
C THR A 419 4.03 0.03 21.81
N LEU A 420 3.23 -0.19 20.76
CA LEU A 420 3.63 0.07 19.38
C LEU A 420 4.03 1.54 19.19
N GLU A 421 3.25 2.49 19.71
CA GLU A 421 3.52 3.93 19.65
C GLU A 421 4.79 4.37 20.43
N GLN A 422 5.40 3.48 21.23
CA GLN A 422 6.72 3.72 21.82
C GLN A 422 7.88 3.35 20.88
N LEU A 423 7.64 2.58 19.82
CA LEU A 423 8.68 2.17 18.88
C LEU A 423 9.05 3.31 17.94
N GLU A 424 10.35 3.48 17.72
CA GLU A 424 10.91 4.47 16.81
C GLU A 424 12.12 3.91 16.03
N PRO A 425 12.35 4.37 14.79
CA PRO A 425 13.62 4.20 14.12
C PRO A 425 14.76 4.68 15.01
N ALA A 426 15.78 3.84 15.18
CA ALA A 426 16.87 4.11 16.12
C ALA A 426 18.23 3.69 15.54
N ARG A 427 18.46 4.00 14.26
CA ARG A 427 19.65 3.55 13.51
C ARG A 427 20.96 4.06 14.08
N GLU A 428 20.94 5.18 14.80
CA GLU A 428 22.07 5.72 15.54
C GLU A 428 22.62 4.77 16.63
N LEU A 429 21.83 3.78 17.06
CA LEU A 429 22.25 2.78 18.04
C LEU A 429 23.16 1.70 17.43
N LEU A 430 23.17 1.56 16.10
CA LEU A 430 23.98 0.57 15.40
C LEU A 430 25.42 1.06 15.20
N SER A 431 26.37 0.15 15.30
CA SER A 431 27.75 0.34 14.82
C SER A 431 28.32 -0.94 14.23
N SER A 432 29.48 -0.83 13.60
CA SER A 432 30.26 -2.00 13.24
C SER A 432 30.79 -2.71 14.49
N PRO A 433 30.89 -4.05 14.49
CA PRO A 433 31.65 -4.81 15.49
C PRO A 433 33.10 -4.33 15.60
N SER A 434 33.71 -4.48 16.77
CA SER A 434 35.08 -3.98 17.04
C SER A 434 36.16 -4.55 16.10
N ASN A 435 35.97 -5.77 15.60
CA ASN A 435 36.86 -6.46 14.67
C ASN A 435 36.40 -6.37 13.20
N HIS A 436 35.38 -5.59 12.90
CA HIS A 436 34.83 -5.47 11.56
C HIS A 436 35.84 -4.85 10.60
N THR A 437 35.95 -5.43 9.41
CA THR A 437 36.82 -4.93 8.35
C THR A 437 35.98 -4.59 7.12
N GLY A 438 36.27 -3.47 6.47
CA GLY A 438 35.53 -3.00 5.30
C GLY A 438 34.63 -1.81 5.58
N LYS A 439 33.55 -1.67 4.79
CA LYS A 439 32.58 -0.57 4.95
C LYS A 439 31.84 -0.71 6.28
N SER A 440 31.66 0.41 6.97
CA SER A 440 30.90 0.46 8.22
C SER A 440 29.46 0.02 7.99
N VAL A 441 28.90 -0.75 8.90
CA VAL A 441 27.50 -1.22 8.87
C VAL A 441 26.52 -0.07 8.66
N ASN A 442 26.76 1.10 9.28
CA ASN A 442 25.89 2.27 9.15
C ASN A 442 25.83 2.84 7.73
N THR A 443 26.83 2.55 6.88
CA THR A 443 26.90 2.99 5.48
C THR A 443 26.28 1.98 4.50
N TYR A 444 25.73 0.87 4.99
CA TYR A 444 25.04 -0.07 4.12
C TYR A 444 23.71 0.52 3.65
N GLU A 445 23.45 0.35 2.35
CA GLU A 445 22.33 0.90 1.61
C GLU A 445 21.69 -0.19 0.73
N GLY A 446 20.60 0.15 0.05
CA GLY A 446 19.81 -0.79 -0.74
C GLY A 446 19.40 -2.02 0.09
N THR A 447 19.51 -3.20 -0.51
CA THR A 447 19.14 -4.47 0.15
C THR A 447 20.02 -4.87 1.33
N ARG A 448 21.18 -4.22 1.53
CA ARG A 448 22.10 -4.50 2.64
C ARG A 448 21.91 -3.56 3.84
N TYR A 449 21.00 -2.60 3.74
CA TYR A 449 20.63 -1.73 4.85
C TYR A 449 20.26 -2.55 6.10
N ILE A 450 20.41 -1.99 7.30
CA ILE A 450 19.98 -2.61 8.56
C ILE A 450 18.96 -1.69 9.24
N SER A 451 17.68 -2.05 9.19
CA SER A 451 16.62 -1.29 9.85
C SER A 451 16.53 -1.66 11.32
N ILE A 452 16.13 -0.70 12.16
CA ILE A 452 15.96 -0.90 13.59
C ILE A 452 14.77 -0.11 14.12
N LEU A 453 13.86 -0.80 14.79
CA LEU A 453 12.93 -0.19 15.74
C LEU A 453 13.41 -0.43 17.16
N ALA A 454 13.40 0.61 17.99
CA ALA A 454 13.62 0.48 19.42
C ALA A 454 12.52 1.22 20.17
N SER A 455 12.13 0.74 21.34
CA SER A 455 11.23 1.49 22.21
C SER A 455 11.94 2.71 22.80
N LYS A 456 11.19 3.77 23.13
CA LYS A 456 11.72 5.00 23.74
C LYS A 456 12.39 4.79 25.09
N ASP A 457 11.87 3.87 25.90
CA ASP A 457 12.46 3.43 27.17
C ASP A 457 13.58 2.39 26.97
N ARG A 458 13.84 2.03 25.72
CA ARG A 458 14.89 1.11 25.30
C ARG A 458 14.72 -0.26 25.95
N ASP A 459 13.48 -0.68 26.23
CA ASP A 459 13.10 -2.00 26.75
C ASP A 459 13.11 -3.11 25.67
N ARG A 460 12.93 -2.71 24.41
CA ARG A 460 12.73 -3.57 23.24
C ARG A 460 13.51 -3.06 22.04
N TYR A 461 14.06 -3.99 21.27
CA TYR A 461 14.76 -3.71 20.01
C TYR A 461 14.40 -4.76 18.97
N TYR A 462 14.19 -4.30 17.74
CA TYR A 462 13.92 -5.11 16.56
C TYR A 462 14.90 -4.69 15.48
N VAL A 463 15.90 -5.51 15.16
CA VAL A 463 16.96 -5.16 14.19
C VAL A 463 16.91 -6.13 13.02
N TYR A 464 16.54 -5.64 11.84
CA TYR A 464 16.49 -6.45 10.62
C TYR A 464 17.75 -6.27 9.78
N THR A 465 18.41 -7.37 9.43
CA THR A 465 19.57 -7.41 8.55
C THR A 465 19.24 -8.26 7.32
N GLY A 466 19.23 -7.65 6.14
CA GLY A 466 18.84 -8.33 4.89
C GLY A 466 19.87 -9.35 4.38
N HIS A 467 21.13 -9.25 4.81
CA HIS A 467 22.23 -10.09 4.31
C HIS A 467 22.87 -10.97 5.40
N GLY A 468 22.31 -10.95 6.61
CA GLY A 468 22.87 -11.65 7.76
C GLY A 468 24.19 -11.04 8.24
N ASP A 469 24.39 -9.75 8.02
CA ASP A 469 25.57 -9.03 8.50
C ASP A 469 25.59 -8.97 10.03
N THR A 470 26.78 -9.18 10.61
CA THR A 470 27.01 -8.95 12.04
C THR A 470 27.04 -7.45 12.33
N PHE A 471 26.37 -7.02 13.39
CA PHE A 471 26.33 -5.64 13.83
C PHE A 471 26.57 -5.53 15.34
N SER A 472 26.93 -4.34 15.80
CA SER A 472 27.01 -4.00 17.21
C SER A 472 25.84 -3.09 17.57
N LEU A 473 25.13 -3.40 18.65
CA LEU A 473 23.99 -2.63 19.11
C LEU A 473 24.31 -1.98 20.45
N GLN A 474 24.01 -0.68 20.55
CA GLN A 474 24.08 0.06 21.81
C GLN A 474 22.83 -0.23 22.65
N LEU A 475 23.04 -0.89 23.78
CA LEU A 475 22.00 -1.19 24.77
C LEU A 475 22.09 -0.21 25.95
N GLU A 476 20.94 0.12 26.52
CA GLU A 476 20.82 1.08 27.60
C GLU A 476 20.17 0.47 28.83
N ASN A 477 20.57 0.90 30.03
CA ASN A 477 20.05 0.29 31.25
C ASN A 477 18.73 0.91 31.75
N GLY A 478 18.26 1.98 31.10
CA GLY A 478 16.96 2.65 31.28
C GLY A 478 16.71 3.30 32.66
N SER A 479 17.34 2.77 33.71
CA SER A 479 17.00 3.03 35.11
C SER A 479 18.22 3.12 36.03
N GLY A 480 19.44 3.04 35.49
CA GLY A 480 20.69 3.05 36.28
C GLY A 480 20.99 1.76 37.04
N ASN A 481 20.13 0.74 36.95
CA ASN A 481 20.37 -0.60 37.51
C ASN A 481 20.84 -1.57 36.43
N SER A 482 21.48 -2.67 36.82
CA SER A 482 21.74 -3.75 35.88
C SER A 482 20.42 -4.37 35.42
N ARG A 483 20.29 -4.62 34.12
CA ARG A 483 19.12 -5.31 33.52
C ARG A 483 19.59 -6.51 32.70
N SER A 484 18.76 -7.53 32.63
CA SER A 484 19.00 -8.71 31.80
C SER A 484 17.75 -9.00 30.98
N GLY A 485 17.95 -9.46 29.76
CA GLY A 485 16.88 -9.74 28.81
C GLY A 485 17.22 -10.93 27.93
N SER A 486 16.35 -11.20 26.98
CA SER A 486 16.56 -12.20 25.92
C SER A 486 16.85 -11.52 24.60
N ALA A 487 17.78 -12.08 23.84
CA ALA A 487 18.02 -11.77 22.44
C ALA A 487 17.79 -13.03 21.61
N THR A 488 16.83 -12.99 20.69
CA THR A 488 16.39 -14.15 19.90
C THR A 488 16.30 -13.78 18.42
N TRP A 489 16.73 -14.68 17.54
CA TRP A 489 16.67 -14.48 16.10
C TRP A 489 15.36 -15.00 15.53
N PHE A 490 14.62 -14.13 14.84
CA PHE A 490 13.43 -14.49 14.07
C PHE A 490 13.82 -14.65 12.59
N SER A 491 13.35 -15.72 11.97
CA SER A 491 13.60 -16.03 10.56
C SER A 491 12.43 -15.54 9.70
N PRO A 492 12.67 -14.57 8.80
CA PRO A 492 11.65 -14.08 7.87
C PRO A 492 11.09 -15.13 6.90
N ARG A 493 11.82 -16.23 6.69
CA ARG A 493 11.50 -17.26 5.69
C ARG A 493 10.44 -18.27 6.16
N ASP A 494 10.34 -18.49 7.47
CA ASP A 494 9.48 -19.52 8.08
C ASP A 494 8.72 -19.04 9.32
N GLY A 495 8.96 -17.79 9.74
CA GLY A 495 8.32 -17.18 10.90
C GLY A 495 8.65 -17.84 12.23
N GLN A 496 9.78 -18.55 12.33
CA GLN A 496 10.22 -19.23 13.55
C GLN A 496 11.33 -18.46 14.27
N TYR A 497 11.44 -18.71 15.57
CA TYR A 497 12.49 -18.16 16.42
C TYR A 497 13.62 -19.18 16.63
N TYR A 498 14.85 -18.70 16.61
CA TYR A 498 16.09 -19.47 16.65
C TYR A 498 17.13 -18.79 17.56
N ALA A 499 18.13 -19.57 18.00
CA ALA A 499 19.35 -19.08 18.63
C ALA A 499 19.14 -18.00 19.71
N SER A 500 18.33 -18.32 20.72
CA SER A 500 18.09 -17.43 21.87
C SER A 500 19.29 -17.37 22.81
N SER A 501 19.59 -16.18 23.31
CA SER A 501 20.69 -15.91 24.23
C SER A 501 20.27 -14.90 25.29
N THR A 502 20.93 -14.93 26.45
CA THR A 502 20.75 -13.91 27.49
C THR A 502 21.65 -12.71 27.21
N VAL A 503 21.08 -11.52 27.26
CA VAL A 503 21.83 -10.26 27.23
C VAL A 503 21.78 -9.60 28.61
N SER A 504 22.85 -8.92 28.99
CA SER A 504 22.96 -8.22 30.26
C SER A 504 23.60 -6.85 30.06
N VAL A 505 22.97 -5.82 30.63
CA VAL A 505 23.49 -4.45 30.64
C VAL A 505 23.83 -4.10 32.09
N PRO A 506 25.09 -3.75 32.41
CA PRO A 506 25.49 -3.42 33.77
C PRO A 506 24.87 -2.10 34.26
N ALA A 507 24.86 -1.89 35.57
CA ALA A 507 24.36 -0.65 36.20
C ALA A 507 25.12 0.62 35.75
N SER A 508 26.38 0.50 35.36
CA SER A 508 27.19 1.58 34.78
C SER A 508 27.03 1.72 33.25
N GLY A 509 26.15 0.92 32.64
CA GLY A 509 26.19 0.55 31.23
C GLY A 509 25.32 1.36 30.26
N ASN A 510 25.06 2.65 30.51
CA ASN A 510 24.49 3.50 29.45
C ASN A 510 25.47 3.54 28.28
N GLY A 511 25.13 2.87 27.18
CA GLY A 511 26.00 2.72 26.03
C GLY A 511 26.74 1.38 25.93
N THR A 512 26.27 0.32 26.59
CA THR A 512 26.89 -1.01 26.49
C THR A 512 26.71 -1.53 25.06
N ARG A 513 27.82 -1.74 24.34
CA ARG A 513 27.78 -2.29 22.98
C ARG A 513 27.89 -3.81 23.03
N VAL A 514 26.97 -4.47 22.35
CA VAL A 514 26.91 -5.93 22.23
C VAL A 514 26.91 -6.28 20.75
N ASP A 515 27.84 -7.15 20.34
CA ASP A 515 27.91 -7.65 18.98
C ASP A 515 26.94 -8.83 18.80
N PHE A 516 26.13 -8.76 17.75
CA PHE A 516 25.14 -9.77 17.40
C PHE A 516 25.45 -10.36 16.03
N THR A 517 25.68 -11.68 16.00
CA THR A 517 25.94 -12.45 14.77
C THR A 517 24.70 -13.28 14.40
N PRO A 518 24.09 -13.04 13.23
CA PRO A 518 22.97 -13.85 12.75
C PRO A 518 23.36 -15.32 12.51
N PRO A 519 22.41 -16.26 12.55
CA PRO A 519 22.69 -17.70 12.32
C PRO A 519 23.27 -18.03 10.94
N SER A 520 23.02 -17.20 9.93
CA SER A 520 23.62 -17.31 8.59
C SER A 520 23.93 -15.94 8.01
N THR A 521 24.82 -15.89 7.01
CA THR A 521 25.32 -14.65 6.39
C THR A 521 25.73 -14.91 4.94
N GLY A 522 25.99 -13.84 4.17
CA GLY A 522 26.68 -13.91 2.88
C GLY A 522 25.87 -13.45 1.67
N GLY A 523 24.65 -12.95 1.87
CA GLY A 523 23.82 -12.41 0.81
C GLY A 523 22.35 -12.32 1.19
N ILE A 524 21.54 -11.77 0.29
CA ILE A 524 20.12 -11.42 0.50
C ILE A 524 19.23 -12.59 0.94
N ASP A 525 19.64 -13.83 0.69
CA ASP A 525 18.92 -15.04 1.13
C ASP A 525 19.11 -15.35 2.63
N ASN A 526 20.01 -14.63 3.31
CA ASN A 526 20.37 -14.85 4.72
C ASN A 526 19.82 -13.76 5.64
N ASP A 527 18.59 -13.31 5.38
CA ASP A 527 17.92 -12.29 6.16
C ASP A 527 17.51 -12.75 7.56
N TRP A 528 17.65 -11.88 8.57
CA TRP A 528 17.29 -12.17 9.95
C TRP A 528 16.77 -10.94 10.67
N LEU A 529 15.83 -11.14 11.59
CA LEU A 529 15.39 -10.13 12.54
C LEU A 529 15.87 -10.51 13.95
N LEU A 530 16.65 -9.66 14.59
CA LEU A 530 16.95 -9.78 16.02
C LEU A 530 15.80 -9.18 16.82
N VAL A 531 15.29 -9.92 17.80
CA VAL A 531 14.35 -9.43 18.81
C VAL A 531 15.04 -9.42 20.16
N VAL A 532 15.19 -8.24 20.77
CA VAL A 532 15.74 -8.07 22.12
C VAL A 532 14.66 -7.51 23.03
N GLU A 533 14.43 -8.16 24.18
CA GLU A 533 13.43 -7.79 25.18
C GLU A 533 14.03 -7.94 26.58
N PHE A 534 13.70 -7.03 27.51
CA PHE A 534 14.25 -6.99 28.87
C PHE A 534 13.19 -7.02 29.97
#